data_AF-A0A4Z1BGS1-F1
#
_entry.id   AF-A0A4Z1BGS1-F1
#
_cell.length_a   1.000
_cell.length_b   1.000
_cell.length_c   1.000
_cell.angle_alpha   90.00
_cell.angle_beta   90.00
_cell.angle_gamma   90.00
#
_symmetry.space_group_name_H-M   'P 1'
#
loop_
_entity.id
_entity.type
_entity.pdbx_description
1 polymer ?
#
loop_
_entity_poly.entity_id
_entity_poly.type
_entity_poly.pdbx_seq_one_letter_code
_entity_poly.pdbx_strand_id
1 'polypeptide(L)' 'MEQEQKDVIQDIYTTLGTTVGDKTTEYEHRFEEGHNEWVETVNREEHLQAIIEWALQQIENNFDGVK' A
#
# COMPACT_ATOMS: atom_id res chain seq x y z
N MET A 1 4.94 -19.74 -9.73
CA MET A 1 4.63 -18.32 -9.55
C MET A 1 4.37 -17.75 -10.93
N GLU A 2 3.10 -17.43 -11.18
CA GLU A 2 2.63 -16.92 -12.46
C GLU A 2 3.15 -15.49 -12.71
N GLN A 3 3.02 -14.99 -13.96
CA GLN A 3 3.47 -13.63 -14.29
C GLN A 3 2.76 -12.57 -13.45
N GLU A 4 1.44 -12.72 -13.26
CA GLU A 4 0.61 -11.86 -12.42
C GLU A 4 1.16 -11.73 -10.99
N GLN A 5 1.56 -12.86 -10.38
CA GLN A 5 2.16 -12.86 -9.03
C GLN A 5 3.52 -12.15 -8.99
N LYS A 6 4.34 -12.26 -10.04
CA LYS A 6 5.60 -11.51 -10.12
C LYS A 6 5.36 -10.02 -10.22
N ASP A 7 4.35 -9.61 -10.98
CA ASP A 7 4.00 -8.21 -11.17
C ASP A 7 3.51 -7.60 -9.84
N VAL A 8 2.69 -8.33 -9.08
CA VAL A 8 2.28 -7.93 -7.72
C VAL A 8 3.49 -7.77 -6.78
N ILE A 9 4.43 -8.72 -6.78
CA ILE A 9 5.66 -8.60 -5.96
C ILE A 9 6.49 -7.39 -6.38
N GLN A 10 6.61 -7.12 -7.69
CA GLN A 10 7.34 -5.97 -8.19
C GLN A 10 6.68 -4.65 -7.75
N ASP A 11 5.36 -4.59 -7.75
CA ASP A 11 4.60 -3.42 -7.29
C ASP A 11 4.81 -3.18 -5.78
N ILE A 12 4.68 -4.23 -4.97
CA ILE A 12 4.98 -4.18 -3.53
C ILE A 12 6.42 -3.68 -3.30
N TYR A 13 7.40 -4.28 -3.97
CA TYR A 13 8.81 -3.91 -3.81
C TYR A 13 9.07 -2.45 -4.18
N THR A 14 8.48 -1.98 -5.29
CA THR A 14 8.67 -0.61 -5.79
C THR A 14 8.05 0.41 -4.85
N THR A 15 6.83 0.12 -4.37
CA THR A 15 6.11 0.98 -3.42
C THR A 15 6.86 1.06 -2.09
N LEU A 16 7.23 -0.08 -1.50
CA LEU A 16 8.01 -0.09 -0.25
C LEU A 16 9.36 0.61 -0.40
N GLY A 17 10.08 0.39 -1.51
CA GLY A 17 11.36 1.04 -1.78
C GLY A 17 11.23 2.56 -1.89
N THR A 18 10.18 3.05 -2.54
CA THR A 18 9.88 4.49 -2.65
C THR A 18 9.54 5.06 -1.27
N THR A 19 8.66 4.40 -0.52
CA THR A 19 8.25 4.83 0.82
C THR A 19 9.42 4.87 1.80
N VAL A 20 10.39 3.96 1.72
CA VAL A 20 11.60 3.98 2.57
C VAL A 20 12.50 5.18 2.26
N GLY A 21 12.60 5.56 0.98
CA GLY A 21 13.40 6.71 0.54
C GLY A 21 12.76 8.06 0.87
N ASP A 22 11.44 8.09 1.06
CA ASP A 22 10.68 9.30 1.34
C ASP A 22 10.86 9.80 2.78
N LYS A 23 11.16 11.10 2.90
CA LYS A 23 11.40 11.83 4.14
C LYS A 23 10.29 12.83 4.47
N THR A 24 9.21 12.84 3.70
CA THR A 24 8.05 13.69 3.92
C THR A 24 7.39 13.34 5.27
N THR A 25 6.82 14.35 5.94
CA THR A 25 6.20 14.18 7.27
C THR A 25 4.68 14.09 7.21
N GLU A 26 4.07 14.55 6.12
CA GLU A 26 2.62 14.62 5.90
C GLU A 26 2.27 14.12 4.50
N TYR A 27 1.19 13.35 4.39
CA TYR A 27 0.80 12.65 3.15
C TYR A 27 -0.70 12.82 2.91
N GLU A 28 -1.10 13.02 1.67
CA GLU A 28 -2.51 13.02 1.29
C GLU A 28 -2.98 11.60 0.98
N HIS A 29 -3.94 11.09 1.74
CA HIS A 29 -4.59 9.82 1.49
C HIS A 29 -6.01 10.07 1.00
N ARG A 30 -6.37 9.41 -0.08
CA ARG A 30 -7.71 9.49 -0.67
C ARG A 30 -8.50 8.26 -0.24
N PHE A 31 -9.64 8.51 0.41
CA PHE A 31 -10.55 7.49 0.87
C PHE A 31 -11.83 7.53 0.04
N GLU A 32 -12.34 6.34 -0.28
CA GLU A 32 -13.62 6.17 -0.96
C GLU A 32 -14.48 5.19 -0.16
N GLU A 33 -15.65 5.64 0.29
CA GLU A 33 -16.63 4.81 1.00
C GLU A 33 -18.02 4.99 0.35
N GLY A 34 -18.42 4.01 -0.45
CA GLY A 34 -19.70 4.02 -1.17
C GLY A 34 -19.76 5.10 -2.25
N HIS A 35 -20.40 6.24 -1.94
CA HIS A 35 -20.48 7.41 -2.83
C HIS A 35 -19.73 8.63 -2.28
N ASN A 36 -19.05 8.49 -1.14
CA ASN A 36 -18.30 9.56 -0.52
C ASN A 36 -16.81 9.38 -0.84
N GLU A 37 -16.17 10.48 -1.22
CA GLU A 37 -14.74 10.55 -1.46
C GLU A 37 -14.18 11.75 -0.70
N TRP A 38 -13.11 11.55 0.06
CA TRP A 38 -12.43 12.64 0.75
C TRP A 38 -10.93 12.39 0.81
N VAL A 39 -10.19 13.46 1.13
CA VAL A 39 -8.74 13.43 1.28
C VAL A 39 -8.41 13.79 2.72
N GLU A 40 -7.58 12.99 3.36
CA GLU A 40 -7.02 13.29 4.67
C GLU A 40 -5.51 13.51 4.56
N THR A 41 -5.01 14.49 5.31
CA THR A 41 -3.57 14.65 5.53
C THR A 41 -3.18 13.81 6.74
N VAL A 42 -2.39 12.77 6.53
CA VAL A 42 -1.93 11.87 7.58
C VAL A 42 -0.44 12.07 7.85
N ASN A 43 -0.02 11.76 9.06
CA ASN A 43 1.39 11.85 9.44
C ASN A 43 2.21 10.67 8.89
N ARG A 44 3.53 10.74 9.07
CA ARG A 44 4.46 9.72 8.59
C ARG A 44 4.18 8.30 9.12
N GLU A 45 3.81 8.15 10.38
CA GLU A 45 3.54 6.86 11.00
C GLU A 45 2.26 6.24 10.43
N GLU A 46 1.20 7.03 10.30
CA GLU A 46 -0.07 6.63 9.67
C GLU A 46 0.15 6.23 8.20
N HIS A 47 0.95 6.99 7.45
CA HIS A 47 1.30 6.64 6.07
C HIS A 47 2.08 5.32 6.00
N LEU A 48 3.06 5.10 6.88
CA LEU A 48 3.80 3.83 6.93
C LEU A 48 2.90 2.64 7.24
N GLN A 49 1.98 2.81 8.19
CA GLN A 49 1.01 1.78 8.53
C GLN A 49 0.15 1.42 7.32
N ALA A 50 -0.44 2.41 6.64
CA ALA A 50 -1.28 2.17 5.47
C ALA A 50 -0.54 1.44 4.33
N ILE A 51 0.73 1.77 4.11
CA ILE A 51 1.56 1.10 3.09
C ILE A 51 1.82 -0.38 3.47
N ILE A 52 2.04 -0.67 4.76
CA ILE A 52 2.21 -2.04 5.24
C ILE A 52 0.90 -2.83 5.12
N GLU A 53 -0.23 -2.25 5.53
CA GLU A 53 -1.56 -2.86 5.40
C GLU A 53 -1.89 -3.15 3.94
N TRP A 54 -1.63 -2.21 3.04
CA TRP A 54 -1.77 -2.41 1.60
C TRP A 54 -0.90 -3.57 1.10
N ALA A 55 0.37 -3.64 1.49
CA ALA A 55 1.27 -4.71 1.07
C ALA A 55 0.79 -6.09 1.56
N LEU A 56 0.28 -6.18 2.78
CA LEU A 56 -0.34 -7.40 3.31
C LEU A 56 -1.56 -7.81 2.48
N GLN A 57 -2.45 -6.87 2.16
CA GLN A 57 -3.63 -7.14 1.32
C GLN A 57 -3.23 -7.61 -0.08
N GLN A 58 -2.19 -7.02 -0.69
CA GLN A 58 -1.69 -7.48 -2.00
C GLN A 58 -1.19 -8.92 -1.92
N ILE A 59 -0.55 -9.31 -0.82
CA ILE A 59 -0.09 -10.69 -0.63
C ILE A 59 -1.28 -11.64 -0.43
N GLU A 60 -2.19 -11.32 0.50
CA GLU A 60 -3.36 -12.15 0.81
C GLU A 60 -4.28 -12.37 -0.39
N ASN A 61 -4.44 -11.34 -1.24
CA ASN A 61 -5.33 -11.41 -2.41
C ASN A 61 -4.72 -12.16 -3.60
N ASN A 62 -3.39 -12.28 -3.69
CA ASN A 62 -2.72 -12.78 -4.90
C ASN A 62 -1.89 -14.07 -4.66
N PHE A 63 -1.74 -14.53 -3.41
CA PHE A 63 -0.93 -15.69 -3.06
C PHE A 63 -1.70 -16.69 -2.20
N ASP A 64 -2.02 -17.84 -2.78
CA ASP A 64 -2.69 -18.94 -2.09
C ASP A 64 -1.88 -19.44 -0.88
N GLY A 65 -2.59 -19.70 0.22
CA GLY A 65 -1.98 -20.24 1.44
C GLY A 65 -1.31 -19.21 2.36
N VAL A 66 -1.43 -17.91 2.06
CA VAL A 66 -1.04 -16.82 2.98
C VAL A 66 -2.27 -16.36 3.76
N LYS A 67 -2.35 -16.73 5.04
CA LYS A 67 -3.32 -16.28 6.06
C LYS A 67 -2.72 -16.38 7.45
#